data_AF-A0A9D4X8Z2-F1
#
_entry.id   AF-A0A9D4X8Z2-F1
#
_cell.length_a   1.000
_cell.length_b   1.000
_cell.length_c   1.000
_cell.angle_alpha   90.00
_cell.angle_beta   90.00
_cell.angle_gamma   90.00
#
_symmetry.space_group_name_H-M   'P 1'
#
loop_
_entity.id
_entity.type
_entity.pdbx_description
1 polymer ?
#
loop_
_entity_poly.entity_id
_entity_poly.type
_entity_poly.pdbx_seq_one_letter_code
_entity_poly.pdbx_strand_id
1 'polypeptide(L)'
;MSISMAKEVATRRDLLQRWRRIEEEEGDADDDDDPTRLHLHKEKWFADAYQFLIALPTDNHIWCASWDIMGPLLETFYNYYKDHRKQSPLRQLWNRISNEMRHCLQCISQHHQAQDTYSMEYDSTSIAPLLKILRNLDYERVKSHLTDINAKIIGKEYDSARDNAQVVNVLYEVLMFPILLDYQPLFTEFELFVEAIDNKHELALSGHQQFPGVYALLFCKRSVRSVGYRLAGSMGRVRSAVDLEPLQPLLKKFIGCLEADTLPLVMETSIPKTPLDRMSIWTGIKSLLGFLDPPAFEEGILENYPFFLDIVLNHISGDSLEFSHAVTCLRLLFEMLGCKLWLSSTLSPNAMRNTLLALHDGEHEKQRRHFLYFLLHQVPASSNFSILTRRLACQMALLIVHRGYKMSPPCPPFECAHMWYVVLLSLLSVWV
;
A
#
# COMPACT_ATOMS: atom_id res chain seq x y z
N MET A 1 42.36 38.23 30.96
CA MET A 1 42.47 37.90 29.53
C MET A 1 41.65 36.65 29.28
N SER A 2 40.42 36.83 28.82
CA SER A 2 39.51 35.74 28.47
C SER A 2 39.65 35.47 26.98
N ILE A 3 40.41 34.43 26.63
CA ILE A 3 40.46 33.94 25.25
C ILE A 3 39.23 33.06 25.07
N SER A 4 38.18 33.62 24.48
CA SER A 4 37.13 32.85 23.84
C SER A 4 37.79 32.13 22.66
N MET A 5 38.13 30.84 22.85
CA MET A 5 38.43 29.98 21.72
C MET A 5 37.10 29.73 20.99
N ALA A 6 36.90 30.45 19.89
CA ALA A 6 35.92 30.04 18.90
C ALA A 6 36.30 28.61 18.47
N LYS A 7 35.48 27.61 18.83
CA LYS A 7 35.62 26.27 18.28
C LYS A 7 35.53 26.40 16.76
N GLU A 8 36.62 26.07 16.08
CA GLU A 8 36.65 26.01 14.62
C GLU A 8 35.62 24.97 14.18
N VAL A 9 34.55 25.42 13.52
CA VAL A 9 33.47 24.54 13.06
C VAL A 9 34.04 23.67 11.94
N ALA A 10 33.97 22.35 12.10
CA ALA A 10 34.49 21.41 11.11
C ALA A 10 33.86 21.65 9.73
N THR A 11 34.65 21.62 8.66
CA THR A 11 34.12 21.79 7.30
C THR A 11 33.46 20.51 6.81
N ARG A 12 32.55 20.63 5.83
CA ARG A 12 31.92 19.48 5.16
C ARG A 12 32.95 18.46 4.67
N ARG A 13 34.05 18.93 4.08
CA ARG A 13 35.11 18.06 3.54
C ARG A 13 35.81 17.28 4.65
N ASP A 14 36.09 17.94 5.78
CA ASP A 14 36.77 17.30 6.91
C ASP A 14 35.89 16.22 7.54
N LEU A 15 34.59 16.49 7.69
CA LEU A 15 33.63 15.53 8.22
C LEU A 15 33.53 14.29 7.32
N LEU A 16 33.43 14.46 6.00
CA LEU A 16 33.36 13.33 5.07
C LEU A 16 34.66 12.52 5.01
N GLN A 17 35.82 13.17 5.15
CA GLN A 17 37.08 12.44 5.22
C GLN A 17 37.21 11.64 6.52
N ARG A 18 36.77 12.21 7.64
CA ARG A 18 36.75 11.50 8.93
C ARG A 18 35.76 10.34 8.94
N TRP A 19 34.59 10.51 8.34
CA TRP A 19 33.60 9.43 8.24
C TRP A 19 34.14 8.24 7.45
N ARG A 20 34.73 8.49 6.28
CA ARG A 20 35.37 7.41 5.49
C ARG A 20 36.43 6.64 6.26
N ARG A 21 37.25 7.32 7.07
CA ARG A 21 38.23 6.63 7.94
C ARG A 21 37.57 5.78 9.01
N ILE A 22 36.44 6.21 9.57
CA ILE A 22 35.67 5.43 10.54
C ILE A 22 35.11 4.17 9.84
N GLU A 23 34.58 4.29 8.62
CA GLU A 23 34.08 3.15 7.85
C GLU A 23 35.21 2.16 7.48
N GLU A 24 36.39 2.66 7.09
CA GLU A 24 37.58 1.85 6.84
C GLU A 24 38.04 1.12 8.11
N GLU A 25 38.10 1.82 9.25
CA GLU A 25 38.44 1.23 10.57
C GLU A 25 37.39 0.20 11.03
N GLU A 26 36.11 0.33 10.64
CA GLU A 26 35.07 -0.66 10.94
C GLU A 26 35.14 -1.91 10.05
N GLY A 27 35.56 -1.75 8.79
CA GLY A 27 35.70 -2.85 7.84
C GLY A 27 36.95 -3.72 8.07
N ASP A 28 38.02 -3.11 8.59
CA ASP A 28 39.33 -3.76 8.80
C ASP A 28 39.56 -4.21 10.26
N ALA A 29 38.57 -4.09 11.14
CA ALA A 29 38.71 -4.43 12.56
C ALA A 29 38.93 -5.93 12.78
N ASP A 30 40.13 -6.30 13.25
CA ASP A 30 40.42 -7.63 13.82
C ASP A 30 39.81 -7.75 15.23
N ASP A 31 39.55 -8.97 15.72
CA ASP A 31 38.98 -9.25 17.07
C ASP A 31 39.79 -8.66 18.25
N ASP A 32 40.99 -8.12 18.01
CA ASP A 32 41.93 -7.55 19.00
C ASP A 32 41.98 -6.00 18.98
N ASP A 33 41.18 -5.33 18.14
CA ASP A 33 41.14 -3.86 18.05
C ASP A 33 40.39 -3.21 19.23
N ASP A 34 40.90 -2.09 19.77
CA ASP A 34 40.31 -1.38 20.92
C ASP A 34 38.97 -0.72 20.53
N PRO A 35 37.82 -1.28 20.97
CA PRO A 35 36.49 -0.77 20.61
C PRO A 35 36.24 0.65 21.14
N THR A 36 37.01 1.04 22.16
CA THR A 36 36.89 2.33 22.83
C THR A 36 37.37 3.48 21.92
N ARG A 37 38.36 3.23 21.07
CA ARG A 37 38.93 4.24 20.16
C ARG A 37 37.93 4.62 19.07
N LEU A 38 37.35 3.61 18.42
CA LEU A 38 36.35 3.80 17.37
C LEU A 38 35.11 4.51 17.90
N HIS A 39 34.62 4.12 19.08
CA HIS A 39 33.50 4.79 19.73
C HIS A 39 33.79 6.29 19.96
N LEU A 40 35.00 6.64 20.42
CA LEU A 40 35.40 8.03 20.63
C LEU A 40 35.47 8.83 19.32
N HIS A 41 35.97 8.21 18.23
CA HIS A 41 35.99 8.82 16.91
C HIS A 41 34.58 9.11 16.39
N LYS A 42 33.65 8.13 16.53
CA LYS A 42 32.24 8.29 16.18
C LYS A 42 31.56 9.38 17.01
N GLU A 43 31.72 9.37 18.33
CA GLU A 43 31.12 10.38 19.21
C GLU A 43 31.57 11.80 18.84
N LYS A 44 32.87 11.99 18.62
CA LYS A 44 33.41 13.28 18.18
C LYS A 44 32.88 13.67 16.80
N TRP A 45 32.75 12.71 15.89
CA TRP A 45 32.17 12.95 14.56
C TRP A 45 30.71 13.39 14.64
N PHE A 46 29.87 12.69 15.40
CA PHE A 46 28.47 13.06 15.56
C PHE A 46 28.29 14.44 16.18
N ALA A 47 29.11 14.81 17.18
CA ALA A 47 29.06 16.13 17.79
C ALA A 47 29.41 17.25 16.81
N ASP A 48 30.47 17.08 16.02
CA ASP A 48 30.91 18.08 15.03
C ASP A 48 29.95 18.14 13.84
N ALA A 49 29.42 17.00 13.38
CA ALA A 49 28.43 16.91 12.31
C ALA A 49 27.12 17.62 12.70
N TYR A 50 26.62 17.40 13.92
CA TYR A 50 25.46 18.13 14.44
C TYR A 50 25.68 19.65 14.43
N GLN A 51 26.83 20.12 14.94
CA GLN A 51 27.15 21.55 14.96
C GLN A 51 27.21 22.14 13.56
N PHE A 52 27.84 21.43 12.63
CA PHE A 52 27.90 21.82 11.23
C PHE A 52 26.49 21.96 10.62
N LEU A 53 25.64 20.94 10.75
CA LEU A 53 24.31 20.93 10.17
C LEU A 53 23.38 22.00 10.76
N ILE A 54 23.42 22.21 12.08
CA ILE A 54 22.61 23.25 12.73
C ILE A 54 23.11 24.66 12.40
N ALA A 55 24.40 24.84 12.13
CA ALA A 55 24.96 26.13 11.74
C ALA A 55 24.67 26.50 10.27
N LEU A 56 24.19 25.57 9.44
CA LEU A 56 23.85 25.88 8.04
C LEU A 56 22.78 26.99 7.98
N PRO A 57 22.86 27.93 7.01
CA PRO A 57 21.79 28.90 6.75
C PRO A 57 20.44 28.22 6.51
N THR A 58 19.34 28.90 6.82
CA THR A 58 17.98 28.37 6.61
C THR A 58 17.66 28.07 5.15
N ASP A 59 18.29 28.80 4.23
CA ASP A 59 18.11 28.61 2.78
C ASP A 59 18.88 27.37 2.27
N ASN A 60 19.85 26.89 3.05
CA ASN A 60 20.60 25.67 2.75
C ASN A 60 19.98 24.51 3.53
N HIS A 61 19.02 23.85 2.90
CA HIS A 61 18.38 22.69 3.52
C HIS A 61 19.40 21.57 3.76
N ILE A 62 19.31 20.93 4.92
CA ILE A 62 20.22 19.87 5.37
C ILE A 62 20.24 18.71 4.38
N TRP A 63 19.05 18.20 4.03
CA TRP A 63 18.91 17.09 3.09
C TRP A 63 19.26 17.44 1.65
N CYS A 64 19.19 18.70 1.24
CA CYS A 64 19.60 19.08 -0.12
C CYS A 64 21.12 19.26 -0.23
N ALA A 65 21.74 19.92 0.75
CA ALA A 65 23.13 20.35 0.67
C ALA A 65 24.12 19.38 1.32
N SER A 66 23.69 18.62 2.33
CA SER A 66 24.57 17.82 3.19
C SER A 66 23.94 16.46 3.57
N TRP A 67 23.24 15.83 2.63
CA TRP A 67 22.62 14.51 2.84
C TRP A 67 23.64 13.42 3.22
N ASP A 68 24.86 13.53 2.71
CA ASP A 68 25.99 12.64 2.98
C ASP A 68 26.57 12.78 4.41
N ILE A 69 26.22 13.85 5.12
CA ILE A 69 26.49 14.01 6.55
C ILE A 69 25.25 13.66 7.36
N MET A 70 24.07 14.08 6.90
CA MET A 70 22.80 13.82 7.59
C MET A 70 22.46 12.32 7.64
N GLY A 71 22.76 11.57 6.58
CA GLY A 71 22.54 10.13 6.48
C GLY A 71 23.17 9.38 7.66
N PRO A 72 24.50 9.37 7.80
CA PRO A 72 25.17 8.74 8.93
C PRO A 72 24.72 9.25 10.30
N LEU A 73 24.40 10.55 10.40
CA LEU A 73 23.92 11.14 11.65
C LEU A 73 22.57 10.56 12.10
N LEU A 74 21.79 9.91 11.21
CA LEU A 74 20.58 9.20 11.59
C LEU A 74 20.84 8.10 12.63
N GLU A 75 22.03 7.50 12.69
CA GLU A 75 22.38 6.52 13.74
C GLU A 75 22.12 7.07 15.15
N THR A 76 22.32 8.37 15.37
CA THR A 76 22.10 8.98 16.68
C THR A 76 20.63 8.94 17.14
N PHE A 77 19.68 8.74 16.22
CA PHE A 77 18.25 8.68 16.52
C PHE A 77 17.84 7.42 17.28
N TYR A 78 18.68 6.38 17.39
CA TYR A 78 18.45 5.25 18.32
C TYR A 78 18.13 5.74 19.75
N ASN A 79 18.67 6.89 20.14
CA ASN A 79 18.51 7.47 21.47
C ASN A 79 17.48 8.62 21.51
N TYR A 80 16.71 8.87 20.43
CA TYR A 80 15.81 10.03 20.34
C TYR A 80 14.80 10.10 21.50
N TYR A 81 14.15 8.98 21.81
CA TYR A 81 13.16 8.92 22.91
C TYR A 81 13.78 8.75 24.30
N LYS A 82 15.10 8.46 24.39
CA LYS A 82 15.80 8.38 25.68
C LYS A 82 16.07 9.76 26.27
N ASP A 83 16.15 10.81 25.44
CA ASP A 83 16.26 12.19 25.91
C ASP A 83 14.90 12.91 25.93
N HIS A 84 14.40 13.15 27.15
CA HIS A 84 13.13 13.86 27.39
C HIS A 84 13.26 15.38 27.37
N ARG A 85 14.47 15.94 27.27
CA ARG A 85 14.67 17.40 27.27
C ARG A 85 14.13 17.98 25.97
N LYS A 86 13.24 18.99 26.08
CA LYS A 86 12.68 19.69 24.92
C LYS A 86 13.74 20.37 24.04
N GLN A 87 14.86 20.76 24.63
CA GLN A 87 15.98 21.40 23.95
C GLN A 87 17.09 20.41 23.58
N SER A 88 16.82 19.10 23.53
CA SER A 88 17.84 18.13 23.13
C SER A 88 18.33 18.40 21.69
N PRO A 89 19.62 18.20 21.40
CA PRO A 89 20.18 18.38 20.06
C PRO A 89 19.37 17.68 18.97
N LEU A 90 19.01 16.41 19.20
CA LEU A 90 18.24 15.61 18.23
C LEU A 90 16.84 16.19 17.96
N ARG A 91 16.17 16.77 18.96
CA ARG A 91 14.87 17.43 18.75
C ARG A 91 15.02 18.74 17.97
N GLN A 92 16.08 19.50 18.22
CA GLN A 92 16.36 20.72 17.44
C GLN A 92 16.63 20.38 15.97
N LEU A 93 17.46 19.36 15.73
CA LEU A 93 17.75 18.86 14.40
C LEU A 93 16.48 18.33 13.71
N TRP A 94 15.71 17.48 14.41
CA TRP A 94 14.46 16.93 13.89
C TRP A 94 13.46 18.03 13.52
N ASN A 95 13.28 19.04 14.39
CA ASN A 95 12.40 20.17 14.11
C ASN A 95 12.84 20.94 12.87
N ARG A 96 14.15 21.15 12.71
CA ARG A 96 14.71 21.83 11.55
C ARG A 96 14.43 21.07 10.25
N ILE A 97 14.84 19.81 10.17
CA ILE A 97 14.64 19.00 8.95
C ILE A 97 13.15 18.77 8.67
N SER A 98 12.32 18.67 9.72
CA SER A 98 10.86 18.59 9.58
C SER A 98 10.29 19.82 8.90
N ASN A 99 10.74 21.01 9.28
CA ASN A 99 10.29 22.26 8.67
C ASN A 99 10.78 22.43 7.23
N GLU A 100 12.00 22.00 6.92
CA GLU A 100 12.55 22.00 5.57
C GLU A 100 11.74 21.06 4.65
N MET A 101 11.41 19.85 5.11
CA MET A 101 10.59 18.88 4.36
C MET A 101 9.18 19.39 4.06
N ARG A 102 8.57 20.23 4.92
CA ARG A 102 7.27 20.86 4.62
C ARG A 102 7.29 21.70 3.34
N HIS A 103 8.46 22.20 2.94
CA HIS A 103 8.62 23.17 1.85
C HIS A 103 9.47 22.66 0.68
N CYS A 104 10.07 21.47 0.78
CA CYS A 104 11.00 20.96 -0.23
C CYS A 104 10.82 19.48 -0.53
N LEU A 105 10.39 19.17 -1.75
CA LEU A 105 10.27 17.79 -2.26
C LEU A 105 11.59 17.02 -2.20
N GLN A 106 12.70 17.66 -2.58
CA GLN A 106 14.01 16.99 -2.56
C GLN A 106 14.39 16.55 -1.14
N CYS A 107 14.08 17.35 -0.12
CA CYS A 107 14.32 16.95 1.28
C CYS A 107 13.51 15.70 1.65
N ILE A 108 12.25 15.63 1.24
CA ILE A 108 11.39 14.46 1.47
C ILE A 108 12.02 13.22 0.78
N SER A 109 12.34 13.33 -0.51
CA SER A 109 12.90 12.20 -1.27
C SER A 109 14.22 11.70 -0.67
N GLN A 110 15.13 12.61 -0.32
CA GLN A 110 16.43 12.25 0.28
C GLN A 110 16.28 11.63 1.67
N HIS A 111 15.33 12.12 2.48
CA HIS A 111 15.05 11.58 3.82
C HIS A 111 14.55 10.13 3.75
N HIS A 112 13.57 9.85 2.89
CA HIS A 112 13.07 8.48 2.72
C HIS A 112 14.10 7.58 2.03
N GLN A 113 14.83 8.10 1.04
CA GLN A 113 15.92 7.37 0.39
C GLN A 113 17.00 6.95 1.39
N ALA A 114 17.37 7.82 2.35
CA ALA A 114 18.33 7.46 3.38
C ALA A 114 17.82 6.30 4.26
N GLN A 115 16.52 6.28 4.61
CA GLN A 115 15.93 5.16 5.35
C GLN A 115 15.94 3.86 4.52
N ASP A 116 15.68 3.95 3.22
CA ASP A 116 15.73 2.80 2.31
C ASP A 116 17.17 2.25 2.21
N THR A 117 18.17 3.13 2.10
CA THR A 117 19.59 2.76 2.14
C THR A 117 19.93 1.99 3.42
N TYR A 118 19.50 2.47 4.59
CA TYR A 118 19.67 1.73 5.84
C TYR A 118 19.00 0.35 5.83
N SER A 119 17.82 0.24 5.22
CA SER A 119 17.11 -1.04 5.11
C SER A 119 17.78 -2.03 4.14
N MET A 120 18.54 -1.54 3.16
CA MET A 120 19.22 -2.35 2.15
C MET A 120 20.64 -2.75 2.57
N GLU A 121 21.37 -1.86 3.24
CA GLU A 121 22.80 -2.04 3.56
C GLU A 121 23.03 -2.82 4.86
N TYR A 122 22.09 -2.76 5.82
CA TYR A 122 22.27 -3.36 7.15
C TYR A 122 21.34 -4.56 7.36
N ASP A 123 21.75 -5.48 8.23
CA ASP A 123 20.90 -6.60 8.64
C ASP A 123 19.61 -6.11 9.31
N SER A 124 18.49 -6.74 8.92
CA SER A 124 17.15 -6.35 9.37
C SER A 124 17.01 -6.35 10.90
N THR A 125 17.69 -7.25 11.62
CA THR A 125 17.54 -7.37 13.07
C THR A 125 18.24 -6.25 13.83
N SER A 126 19.36 -5.75 13.30
CA SER A 126 20.12 -4.67 13.91
C SER A 126 19.50 -3.30 13.62
N ILE A 127 19.02 -3.08 12.38
CA ILE A 127 18.56 -1.76 11.93
C ILE A 127 17.07 -1.51 12.21
N ALA A 128 16.25 -2.56 12.36
CA ALA A 128 14.82 -2.44 12.60
C ALA A 128 14.42 -1.47 13.75
N PRO A 129 15.11 -1.42 14.91
CA PRO A 129 14.74 -0.48 15.97
C PRO A 129 14.95 0.99 15.58
N LEU A 130 15.99 1.32 14.79
CA LEU A 130 16.20 2.68 14.30
C LEU A 130 15.10 3.06 13.31
N LEU A 131 14.85 2.22 12.31
CA LEU A 131 13.81 2.46 11.31
C LEU A 131 12.42 2.60 11.97
N LYS A 132 12.14 1.84 13.03
CA LYS A 132 10.91 1.99 13.81
C LYS A 132 10.81 3.38 14.48
N ILE A 133 11.92 3.88 15.04
CA ILE A 133 11.96 5.23 15.61
C ILE A 133 11.74 6.29 14.52
N LEU A 134 12.46 6.21 13.41
CA LEU A 134 12.34 7.16 12.30
C LEU A 134 10.93 7.18 11.72
N ARG A 135 10.33 6.01 11.47
CA ARG A 135 8.94 5.89 11.02
C ARG A 135 7.94 6.54 11.99
N ASN A 136 8.10 6.31 13.30
CA ASN A 136 7.24 6.97 14.29
C ASN A 136 7.38 8.50 14.25
N LEU A 137 8.59 9.01 14.05
CA LEU A 137 8.81 10.45 13.91
C LEU A 137 8.19 11.01 12.63
N ASP A 138 8.27 10.28 11.53
CA ASP A 138 7.61 10.64 10.27
C ASP A 138 6.09 10.64 10.41
N TYR A 139 5.50 9.64 11.06
CA TYR A 139 4.07 9.60 11.35
C TYR A 139 3.61 10.84 12.11
N GLU A 140 4.30 11.21 13.19
CA GLU A 140 3.96 12.39 13.98
C GLU A 140 4.16 13.69 13.19
N ARG A 141 5.26 13.81 12.43
CA ARG A 141 5.55 14.99 11.61
C ARG A 141 4.49 15.21 10.54
N VAL A 142 4.20 14.18 9.74
CA VAL A 142 3.29 14.27 8.60
C VAL A 142 1.84 14.45 9.09
N LYS A 143 1.43 13.73 10.13
CA LYS A 143 0.12 13.94 10.77
C LYS A 143 -0.04 15.37 11.29
N SER A 144 0.97 15.91 11.98
CA SER A 144 0.92 17.31 12.44
C SER A 144 0.79 18.27 11.28
N HIS A 145 1.52 18.05 10.19
CA HIS A 145 1.42 18.90 8.98
C HIS A 145 0.03 18.83 8.34
N LEU A 146 -0.54 17.63 8.19
CA LEU A 146 -1.91 17.45 7.69
C LEU A 146 -2.93 18.14 8.59
N THR A 147 -2.80 18.00 9.90
CA THR A 147 -3.69 18.63 10.89
C THR A 147 -3.64 20.16 10.76
N ASP A 148 -2.44 20.74 10.63
CA ASP A 148 -2.25 22.19 10.45
C ASP A 148 -2.96 22.69 9.18
N ILE A 149 -2.81 21.98 8.06
CA ILE A 149 -3.44 22.36 6.79
C ILE A 149 -4.96 22.18 6.85
N ASN A 150 -5.45 21.06 7.38
CA ASN A 150 -6.88 20.81 7.57
C ASN A 150 -7.53 21.90 8.41
N ALA A 151 -6.87 22.31 9.51
CA ALA A 151 -7.35 23.41 10.35
C ALA A 151 -7.46 24.72 9.58
N LYS A 152 -6.45 25.08 8.77
CA LYS A 152 -6.51 26.27 7.89
C LYS A 152 -7.64 26.19 6.87
N ILE A 153 -7.88 25.02 6.28
CA ILE A 153 -8.94 24.84 5.28
C ILE A 153 -10.32 25.02 5.92
N ILE A 154 -10.56 24.40 7.09
CA ILE A 154 -11.81 24.49 7.85
C ILE A 154 -12.03 25.92 8.37
N GLY A 155 -10.97 26.55 8.89
CA GLY A 155 -10.99 27.93 9.39
C GLY A 155 -11.15 29.00 8.29
N LYS A 156 -11.17 28.60 7.01
CA LYS A 156 -11.17 29.51 5.84
C LYS A 156 -9.95 30.44 5.80
N GLU A 157 -8.85 30.06 6.44
CA GLU A 157 -7.57 30.77 6.44
C GLU A 157 -6.62 30.29 5.33
N TYR A 158 -6.99 29.21 4.65
CA TYR A 158 -6.23 28.65 3.53
C TYR A 158 -6.16 29.61 2.35
N ASP A 159 -4.94 29.91 1.91
CA ASP A 159 -4.63 30.75 0.76
C ASP A 159 -3.81 29.96 -0.28
N SER A 160 -4.38 29.72 -1.45
CA SER A 160 -3.71 28.99 -2.54
C SER A 160 -2.38 29.62 -2.96
N ALA A 161 -2.22 30.95 -2.88
CA ALA A 161 -0.97 31.59 -3.27
C ALA A 161 0.19 31.26 -2.31
N ARG A 162 -0.12 30.95 -1.05
CA ARG A 162 0.87 30.74 0.02
C ARG A 162 1.01 29.28 0.42
N ASP A 163 -0.11 28.55 0.47
CA ASP A 163 -0.17 27.20 1.03
C ASP A 163 -0.02 26.09 -0.02
N ASN A 164 -0.16 26.40 -1.33
CA ASN A 164 -0.10 25.39 -2.40
C ASN A 164 1.18 24.55 -2.38
N ALA A 165 2.34 25.16 -2.14
CA ALA A 165 3.61 24.42 -2.07
C ALA A 165 3.58 23.35 -0.98
N GLN A 166 3.04 23.68 0.20
CA GLN A 166 2.93 22.72 1.31
C GLN A 166 1.92 21.61 1.01
N VAL A 167 0.79 21.95 0.36
CA VAL A 167 -0.22 20.98 -0.09
C VAL A 167 0.39 19.98 -1.07
N VAL A 168 1.14 20.46 -2.06
CA VAL A 168 1.82 19.59 -3.04
C VAL A 168 2.86 18.70 -2.36
N ASN A 169 3.64 19.24 -1.42
CA ASN A 169 4.67 18.47 -0.73
C ASN A 169 4.09 17.35 0.14
N VAL A 170 3.03 17.62 0.90
CA VAL A 170 2.41 16.59 1.75
C VAL A 170 1.64 15.56 0.92
N LEU A 171 1.00 15.97 -0.20
CA LEU A 171 0.41 15.03 -1.16
C LEU A 171 1.48 14.13 -1.75
N TYR A 172 2.58 14.70 -2.22
CA TYR A 172 3.71 13.95 -2.76
C TYR A 172 4.23 12.95 -1.73
N GLU A 173 4.52 13.40 -0.51
CA GLU A 173 5.08 12.55 0.54
C GLU A 173 4.19 11.36 0.86
N VAL A 174 2.90 11.58 1.13
CA VAL A 174 1.99 10.50 1.52
C VAL A 174 1.70 9.56 0.34
N LEU A 175 1.59 10.08 -0.88
CA LEU A 175 1.28 9.26 -2.06
C LEU A 175 2.50 8.54 -2.64
N MET A 176 3.71 9.07 -2.48
CA MET A 176 4.94 8.38 -2.87
C MET A 176 5.37 7.32 -1.85
N PHE A 177 5.17 7.59 -0.55
CA PHE A 177 5.60 6.73 0.54
C PHE A 177 4.39 6.18 1.32
N PRO A 178 3.62 5.25 0.73
CA PRO A 178 2.37 4.74 1.32
C PRO A 178 2.54 4.01 2.65
N ILE A 179 3.77 3.66 3.06
CA ILE A 179 4.06 3.18 4.42
C ILE A 179 3.55 4.15 5.50
N LEU A 180 3.49 5.45 5.21
CA LEU A 180 2.93 6.48 6.09
C LEU A 180 1.45 6.21 6.44
N LEU A 181 0.71 5.61 5.51
CA LEU A 181 -0.70 5.27 5.70
C LEU A 181 -0.89 4.03 6.58
N ASP A 182 0.17 3.29 6.95
CA ASP A 182 0.02 2.19 7.91
C ASP A 182 -0.39 2.71 9.31
N TYR A 183 -0.09 3.98 9.62
CA TYR A 183 -0.52 4.64 10.84
C TYR A 183 -1.94 5.22 10.72
N GLN A 184 -2.90 4.58 11.37
CA GLN A 184 -4.34 4.90 11.25
C GLN A 184 -4.72 6.37 11.51
N PRO A 185 -4.14 7.07 12.52
CA PRO A 185 -4.45 8.49 12.73
C PRO A 185 -4.00 9.37 11.56
N LEU A 186 -2.87 9.07 10.93
CA LEU A 186 -2.43 9.76 9.72
C LEU A 186 -3.33 9.42 8.54
N PHE A 187 -3.70 8.15 8.36
CA PHE A 187 -4.64 7.74 7.31
C PHE A 187 -5.95 8.55 7.40
N THR A 188 -6.55 8.63 8.59
CA THR A 188 -7.80 9.37 8.81
C THR A 188 -7.65 10.86 8.49
N GLU A 189 -6.57 11.50 8.95
CA GLU A 189 -6.31 12.92 8.66
C GLU A 189 -6.04 13.17 7.17
N PHE A 190 -5.36 12.23 6.51
CA PHE A 190 -5.10 12.30 5.07
C PHE A 190 -6.38 12.16 4.25
N GLU A 191 -7.30 11.28 4.66
CA GLU A 191 -8.61 11.15 4.04
C GLU A 191 -9.41 12.46 4.09
N LEU A 192 -9.44 13.12 5.26
CA LEU A 192 -10.08 14.44 5.41
C LEU A 192 -9.41 15.50 4.53
N PHE A 193 -8.08 15.47 4.47
CA PHE A 193 -7.29 16.39 3.67
C PHE A 193 -7.56 16.23 2.17
N VAL A 194 -7.54 15.02 1.63
CA VAL A 194 -7.80 14.77 0.20
C VAL A 194 -9.20 15.22 -0.19
N GLU A 195 -10.21 14.93 0.64
CA GLU A 195 -11.57 15.41 0.40
C GLU A 195 -11.65 16.94 0.40
N ALA A 196 -11.02 17.58 1.38
CA ALA A 196 -11.04 19.04 1.52
C ALA A 196 -10.34 19.75 0.36
N ILE A 197 -9.21 19.20 -0.10
CA ILE A 197 -8.47 19.74 -1.24
C ILE A 197 -9.20 19.48 -2.54
N ASP A 198 -9.71 18.26 -2.80
CA ASP A 198 -10.39 17.96 -4.07
C ASP A 198 -11.65 18.81 -4.28
N ASN A 199 -12.35 19.14 -3.19
CA ASN A 199 -13.49 20.05 -3.22
C ASN A 199 -13.11 21.51 -3.57
N LYS A 200 -11.85 21.91 -3.36
CA LYS A 200 -11.34 23.26 -3.69
C LYS A 200 -10.56 23.31 -5.01
N HIS A 201 -9.77 22.29 -5.26
CA HIS A 201 -8.86 22.13 -6.39
C HIS A 201 -9.05 20.73 -6.92
N GLU A 202 -9.56 20.59 -8.15
CA GLU A 202 -9.69 19.26 -8.76
C GLU A 202 -8.31 18.58 -8.82
N LEU A 203 -8.14 17.49 -8.07
CA LEU A 203 -6.90 16.73 -8.05
C LEU A 203 -6.79 15.88 -9.32
N ALA A 204 -5.73 16.13 -10.07
CA ALA A 204 -5.37 15.41 -11.27
C ALA A 204 -3.85 15.22 -11.35
N LEU A 205 -3.41 14.10 -11.93
CA LEU A 205 -1.99 13.85 -12.20
C LEU A 205 -1.62 14.38 -13.58
N SER A 206 -0.43 14.96 -13.70
CA SER A 206 0.12 15.35 -15.00
C SER A 206 0.96 14.22 -15.60
N GLY A 207 0.60 13.77 -16.80
CA GLY A 207 1.41 12.81 -17.56
C GLY A 207 1.41 11.39 -16.99
N HIS A 208 2.55 10.71 -17.05
CA HIS A 208 2.72 9.30 -16.65
C HIS A 208 3.31 9.11 -15.24
N GLN A 209 3.08 10.07 -14.33
CA GLN A 209 3.58 9.97 -12.97
C GLN A 209 2.93 8.80 -12.23
N GLN A 210 3.74 8.07 -11.46
CA GLN A 210 3.28 6.94 -10.65
C GLN A 210 3.38 7.29 -9.17
N PHE A 211 2.27 7.19 -8.46
CA PHE A 211 2.16 7.45 -7.03
C PHE A 211 1.50 6.24 -6.36
N PRO A 212 2.26 5.27 -5.84
CA PRO A 212 1.71 4.01 -5.34
C PRO A 212 0.60 4.20 -4.29
N GLY A 213 0.71 5.22 -3.43
CA GLY A 213 -0.29 5.56 -2.42
C GLY A 213 -1.64 6.01 -2.96
N VAL A 214 -1.77 6.32 -4.26
CA VAL A 214 -3.08 6.56 -4.90
C VAL A 214 -4.01 5.35 -4.75
N TYR A 215 -3.47 4.13 -4.84
CA TYR A 215 -4.26 2.91 -4.66
C TYR A 215 -4.77 2.74 -3.23
N ALA A 216 -4.11 3.35 -2.23
CA ALA A 216 -4.62 3.36 -0.85
C ALA A 216 -5.91 4.19 -0.72
N LEU A 217 -6.13 5.20 -1.58
CA LEU A 217 -7.36 5.98 -1.60
C LEU A 217 -8.58 5.12 -1.98
N LEU A 218 -8.39 3.98 -2.64
CA LEU A 218 -9.48 3.06 -3.00
C LEU A 218 -10.15 2.46 -1.75
N PHE A 219 -9.45 2.46 -0.62
CA PHE A 219 -9.91 1.94 0.67
C PHE A 219 -10.58 3.01 1.54
N CYS A 220 -10.56 4.27 1.12
CA CYS A 220 -11.24 5.38 1.82
C CYS A 220 -12.76 5.35 1.61
N LYS A 221 -13.48 6.26 2.27
CA LYS A 221 -14.90 6.55 2.07
C LYS A 221 -15.20 6.97 0.63
N ARG A 222 -16.47 6.92 0.27
CA ARG A 222 -16.95 7.08 -1.12
C ARG A 222 -16.43 8.34 -1.84
N SER A 223 -16.38 9.49 -1.17
CA SER A 223 -15.92 10.75 -1.78
C SER A 223 -14.45 10.65 -2.18
N VAL A 224 -13.57 10.30 -1.25
CA VAL A 224 -12.13 10.15 -1.49
C VAL A 224 -11.82 8.99 -2.43
N ARG A 225 -12.59 7.90 -2.34
CA ARG A 225 -12.48 6.76 -3.26
C ARG A 225 -12.69 7.15 -4.72
N SER A 226 -13.62 8.08 -4.99
CA SER A 226 -13.84 8.59 -6.34
C SER A 226 -12.63 9.34 -6.90
N VAL A 227 -11.93 10.08 -6.03
CA VAL A 227 -10.63 10.71 -6.34
C VAL A 227 -9.59 9.64 -6.65
N GLY A 228 -9.48 8.62 -5.79
CA GLY A 228 -8.61 7.47 -6.00
C GLY A 228 -8.81 6.79 -7.35
N TYR A 229 -10.07 6.56 -7.76
CA TYR A 229 -10.40 6.00 -9.08
C TYR A 229 -9.95 6.91 -10.23
N ARG A 230 -10.17 8.22 -10.13
CA ARG A 230 -9.76 9.18 -11.17
C ARG A 230 -8.25 9.22 -11.31
N LEU A 231 -7.52 9.28 -10.19
CA LEU A 231 -6.05 9.31 -10.19
C LEU A 231 -5.46 7.97 -10.65
N ALA A 232 -5.95 6.83 -10.14
CA ALA A 232 -5.50 5.50 -10.58
C ALA A 232 -5.79 5.27 -12.07
N GLY A 233 -6.94 5.75 -12.56
CA GLY A 233 -7.27 5.72 -13.99
C GLY A 233 -6.26 6.45 -14.87
N SER A 234 -5.66 7.54 -14.37
CA SER A 234 -4.61 8.26 -15.09
C SER A 234 -3.24 7.57 -15.05
N MET A 235 -2.97 6.78 -13.99
CA MET A 235 -1.73 5.99 -13.85
C MET A 235 -1.72 4.74 -14.73
N GLY A 236 -2.90 4.25 -15.12
CA GLY A 236 -3.07 3.03 -15.91
C GLY A 236 -3.16 1.77 -15.04
N ARG A 237 -2.90 0.60 -15.65
CA ARG A 237 -2.92 -0.68 -14.93
C ARG A 237 -1.58 -1.00 -14.29
N VAL A 238 -1.64 -1.68 -13.16
CA VAL A 238 -0.50 -2.25 -12.43
C VAL A 238 -0.08 -3.53 -13.12
N ARG A 239 1.14 -3.56 -13.67
CA ARG A 239 1.56 -4.62 -14.59
C ARG A 239 2.34 -5.73 -13.91
N SER A 240 3.08 -5.40 -12.86
CA SER A 240 4.00 -6.31 -12.18
C SER A 240 3.83 -6.29 -10.65
N ALA A 241 4.37 -7.30 -9.98
CA ALA A 241 4.43 -7.32 -8.51
C ALA A 241 5.30 -6.19 -7.93
N VAL A 242 6.33 -5.76 -8.67
CA VAL A 242 7.22 -4.65 -8.28
C VAL A 242 6.43 -3.35 -8.11
N ASP A 243 5.46 -3.11 -9.00
CA ASP A 243 4.59 -1.93 -8.92
C ASP A 243 3.69 -1.94 -7.66
N LEU A 244 3.45 -3.12 -7.06
CA LEU A 244 2.69 -3.29 -5.82
C LEU A 244 3.56 -3.32 -4.57
N GLU A 245 4.88 -3.45 -4.70
CA GLU A 245 5.81 -3.58 -3.58
C GLU A 245 5.63 -2.47 -2.52
N PRO A 246 5.50 -1.17 -2.89
CA PRO A 246 5.29 -0.11 -1.91
C PRO A 246 3.99 -0.26 -1.10
N LEU A 247 2.97 -0.93 -1.65
CA LEU A 247 1.68 -1.13 -1.00
C LEU A 247 1.61 -2.40 -0.13
N GLN A 248 2.61 -3.29 -0.21
CA GLN A 248 2.60 -4.56 0.51
C GLN A 248 2.34 -4.42 2.02
N PRO A 249 2.92 -3.44 2.75
CA PRO A 249 2.62 -3.26 4.17
C PRO A 249 1.13 -3.01 4.46
N LEU A 250 0.48 -2.19 3.62
CA LEU A 250 -0.95 -1.91 3.72
C LEU A 250 -1.79 -3.12 3.32
N LEU A 251 -1.43 -3.80 2.23
CA LEU A 251 -2.14 -4.99 1.75
C LEU A 251 -2.11 -6.10 2.79
N LYS A 252 -0.96 -6.36 3.42
CA LYS A 252 -0.82 -7.33 4.51
C LYS A 252 -1.81 -7.05 5.64
N LYS A 253 -1.93 -5.79 6.05
CA LYS A 253 -2.86 -5.35 7.08
C LYS A 253 -4.31 -5.51 6.65
N PHE A 254 -4.67 -5.04 5.45
CA PHE A 254 -6.04 -5.12 4.94
C PHE A 254 -6.51 -6.55 4.73
N ILE A 255 -5.68 -7.40 4.14
CA ILE A 255 -5.98 -8.82 3.93
C ILE A 255 -6.08 -9.54 5.28
N GLY A 256 -5.18 -9.27 6.23
CA GLY A 256 -5.27 -9.81 7.59
C GLY A 256 -6.55 -9.37 8.32
N CYS A 257 -7.04 -8.14 8.10
CA CYS A 257 -8.33 -7.69 8.64
C CYS A 257 -9.53 -8.42 8.03
N LEU A 258 -9.44 -8.91 6.79
CA LEU A 258 -10.52 -9.71 6.18
C LEU A 258 -10.54 -11.16 6.65
N GLU A 259 -9.38 -11.69 7.06
CA GLU A 259 -9.26 -13.05 7.60
C GLU A 259 -9.88 -13.16 9.00
N ALA A 260 -9.69 -12.15 9.85
CA ALA A 260 -10.21 -12.14 11.21
C ALA A 260 -11.73 -11.94 11.22
N ASP A 261 -12.49 -13.00 11.50
CA ASP A 261 -13.96 -12.94 11.62
C ASP A 261 -14.47 -12.05 12.77
N THR A 262 -13.58 -11.54 13.62
CA THR A 262 -13.84 -10.58 14.69
C THR A 262 -12.75 -9.50 14.71
N LEU A 263 -13.09 -8.24 14.44
CA LEU A 263 -12.20 -7.11 14.75
C LEU A 263 -12.49 -6.59 16.18
N PRO A 264 -11.50 -5.99 16.88
CA PRO A 264 -10.24 -5.51 16.33
C PRO A 264 -8.99 -6.19 16.90
N LEU A 265 -8.01 -6.47 16.02
CA LEU A 265 -6.60 -6.54 16.42
C LEU A 265 -6.28 -5.24 17.16
N VAL A 266 -5.90 -5.39 18.43
CA VAL A 266 -5.50 -4.31 19.32
C VAL A 266 -4.40 -3.51 18.65
N MET A 267 -4.75 -2.30 18.21
CA MET A 267 -3.77 -1.27 17.93
C MET A 267 -3.12 -0.90 19.26
N GLU A 268 -1.86 -1.25 19.45
CA GLU A 268 -1.02 -0.59 20.45
C GLU A 268 -0.83 0.87 20.04
N THR A 269 -1.81 1.71 20.38
CA THR A 269 -1.65 3.08 20.89
C THR A 269 -3.03 3.68 21.15
N SER A 270 -3.16 4.25 22.34
CA SER A 270 -4.37 4.79 22.95
C SER A 270 -5.14 5.80 22.08
N ILE A 271 -6.47 5.58 22.02
CA ILE A 271 -7.62 6.47 21.71
C ILE A 271 -8.49 5.89 20.57
N PRO A 272 -9.80 5.64 20.79
CA PRO A 272 -10.65 4.98 19.81
C PRO A 272 -11.17 5.97 18.76
N LYS A 273 -10.76 5.78 17.50
CA LYS A 273 -11.54 6.18 16.32
C LYS A 273 -11.49 5.04 15.32
N THR A 274 -12.64 4.74 14.75
CA THR A 274 -13.06 3.49 14.12
C THR A 274 -11.96 2.85 13.26
N PRO A 275 -11.58 1.58 13.49
CA PRO A 275 -10.79 0.84 12.52
C PRO A 275 -11.50 0.91 11.16
N LEU A 276 -10.73 0.95 10.05
CA LEU A 276 -11.28 0.90 8.70
C LEU A 276 -12.40 -0.15 8.65
N ASP A 277 -13.60 0.30 8.28
CA ASP A 277 -14.76 -0.57 8.20
C ASP A 277 -14.48 -1.71 7.23
N ARG A 278 -14.77 -2.97 7.62
CA ARG A 278 -14.51 -4.18 6.84
C ARG A 278 -15.10 -4.07 5.44
N MET A 279 -16.24 -3.38 5.31
CA MET A 279 -16.88 -3.10 4.02
C MET A 279 -16.06 -2.14 3.13
N SER A 280 -15.38 -1.16 3.72
CA SER A 280 -14.47 -0.26 2.99
C SER A 280 -13.24 -1.01 2.49
N ILE A 281 -12.73 -1.96 3.29
CA ILE A 281 -11.63 -2.85 2.89
C ILE A 281 -12.05 -3.74 1.71
N TRP A 282 -13.20 -4.40 1.79
CA TRP A 282 -13.75 -5.20 0.69
C TRP A 282 -13.94 -4.38 -0.59
N THR A 283 -14.46 -3.17 -0.46
CA THR A 283 -14.63 -2.31 -1.63
C THR A 283 -13.29 -1.88 -2.20
N GLY A 284 -12.32 -1.55 -1.35
CA GLY A 284 -10.95 -1.20 -1.76
C GLY A 284 -10.28 -2.33 -2.53
N ILE A 285 -10.33 -3.57 -2.00
CA ILE A 285 -9.78 -4.75 -2.68
C ILE A 285 -10.45 -4.98 -4.02
N LYS A 286 -11.79 -4.97 -4.07
CA LYS A 286 -12.52 -5.09 -5.34
C LYS A 286 -12.08 -4.02 -6.35
N SER A 287 -11.88 -2.79 -5.88
CA SER A 287 -11.45 -1.67 -6.73
C SER A 287 -10.04 -1.89 -7.25
N LEU A 288 -9.11 -2.26 -6.37
CA LEU A 288 -7.71 -2.52 -6.68
C LEU A 288 -7.57 -3.65 -7.71
N LEU A 289 -8.28 -4.77 -7.52
CA LEU A 289 -8.28 -5.89 -8.46
C LEU A 289 -8.69 -5.48 -9.89
N GLY A 290 -9.52 -4.42 -10.03
CA GLY A 290 -9.88 -3.88 -11.35
C GLY A 290 -8.73 -3.16 -12.08
N PHE A 291 -7.66 -2.80 -11.37
CA PHE A 291 -6.47 -2.13 -11.92
C PHE A 291 -5.27 -3.07 -12.09
N LEU A 292 -5.33 -4.31 -11.61
CA LEU A 292 -4.24 -5.26 -11.73
C LEU A 292 -4.28 -6.01 -13.07
N ASP A 293 -3.12 -6.19 -13.68
CA ASP A 293 -2.91 -7.21 -14.71
C ASP A 293 -2.57 -8.56 -14.06
N PRO A 294 -2.71 -9.69 -14.81
CA PRO A 294 -2.53 -11.02 -14.24
C PRO A 294 -1.20 -11.26 -13.50
N PRO A 295 -0.03 -10.79 -13.97
CA PRO A 295 1.24 -10.99 -13.25
C PRO A 295 1.29 -10.25 -11.92
N ALA A 296 0.83 -8.98 -11.89
CA ALA A 296 0.75 -8.21 -10.65
C ALA A 296 -0.15 -8.88 -9.62
N PHE A 297 -1.22 -9.54 -10.07
CA PHE A 297 -2.11 -10.27 -9.18
C PHE A 297 -1.50 -11.59 -8.68
N GLU A 298 -0.94 -12.41 -9.58
CA GLU A 298 -0.36 -13.72 -9.27
C GLU A 298 0.81 -13.58 -8.29
N GLU A 299 1.84 -12.82 -8.67
CA GLU A 299 3.08 -12.65 -7.89
C GLU A 299 2.90 -11.63 -6.75
N GLY A 300 2.11 -10.58 -6.97
CA GLY A 300 1.99 -9.48 -6.01
C GLY A 300 0.96 -9.72 -4.90
N ILE A 301 -0.07 -10.54 -5.14
CA ILE A 301 -1.11 -10.84 -4.15
C ILE A 301 -1.13 -12.32 -3.78
N LEU A 302 -1.27 -13.25 -4.73
CA LEU A 302 -1.46 -14.66 -4.37
C LEU A 302 -0.21 -15.30 -3.78
N GLU A 303 0.98 -15.03 -4.31
CA GLU A 303 2.21 -15.58 -3.75
C GLU A 303 2.52 -15.00 -2.36
N ASN A 304 2.26 -13.71 -2.14
CA ASN A 304 2.47 -13.03 -0.85
C ASN A 304 1.39 -13.38 0.19
N TYR A 305 0.16 -13.64 -0.26
CA TYR A 305 -1.01 -13.92 0.58
C TYR A 305 -1.80 -15.13 0.05
N PRO A 306 -1.25 -16.36 0.16
CA PRO A 306 -1.86 -17.56 -0.42
C PRO A 306 -3.27 -17.87 0.13
N PHE A 307 -3.56 -17.39 1.34
CA PHE A 307 -4.87 -17.52 2.00
C PHE A 307 -5.92 -16.52 1.50
N PHE A 308 -5.56 -15.54 0.66
CA PHE A 308 -6.50 -14.54 0.16
C PHE A 308 -7.69 -15.17 -0.60
N LEU A 309 -7.43 -16.23 -1.37
CA LEU A 309 -8.49 -16.95 -2.08
C LEU A 309 -9.45 -17.64 -1.09
N ASP A 310 -8.93 -18.20 -0.01
CA ASP A 310 -9.73 -18.84 1.04
C ASP A 310 -10.65 -17.82 1.72
N ILE A 311 -10.14 -16.62 2.00
CA ILE A 311 -10.94 -15.49 2.50
C ILE A 311 -12.10 -15.21 1.53
N VAL A 312 -11.82 -15.01 0.24
CA VAL A 312 -12.87 -14.71 -0.75
C VAL A 312 -13.94 -15.82 -0.79
N LEU A 313 -13.54 -17.08 -0.75
CA LEU A 313 -14.46 -18.21 -0.84
C LEU A 313 -15.28 -18.43 0.44
N ASN A 314 -14.70 -18.18 1.62
CA ASN A 314 -15.43 -18.23 2.89
C ASN A 314 -16.56 -17.20 2.92
N HIS A 315 -16.30 -15.97 2.45
CA HIS A 315 -17.29 -14.89 2.44
C HIS A 315 -18.37 -15.04 1.37
N ILE A 316 -18.14 -15.91 0.37
CA ILE A 316 -19.15 -16.30 -0.61
C ILE A 316 -20.09 -17.38 -0.05
N SER A 317 -19.64 -18.14 0.95
CA SER A 317 -20.41 -19.25 1.51
C SER A 317 -21.40 -18.84 2.60
N GLY A 318 -21.50 -17.54 2.93
CA GLY A 318 -22.38 -17.02 3.99
C GLY A 318 -23.27 -15.85 3.55
N ASP A 319 -24.38 -15.64 4.28
CA ASP A 319 -25.40 -14.60 4.05
C ASP A 319 -24.95 -13.20 4.52
N SER A 320 -23.71 -12.81 4.23
CA SER A 320 -23.14 -11.53 4.69
C SER A 320 -23.40 -10.38 3.70
N LEU A 321 -23.41 -9.13 4.19
CA LEU A 321 -23.42 -7.92 3.34
C LEU A 321 -22.19 -7.84 2.41
N GLU A 322 -21.16 -8.62 2.71
CA GLU A 322 -19.87 -8.69 2.01
C GLU A 322 -19.91 -9.68 0.84
N PHE A 323 -20.93 -10.56 0.78
CA PHE A 323 -21.13 -11.56 -0.27
C PHE A 323 -21.00 -10.97 -1.69
N SER A 324 -21.66 -9.84 -1.96
CA SER A 324 -21.63 -9.21 -3.29
C SER A 324 -20.24 -8.72 -3.71
N HIS A 325 -19.41 -8.33 -2.73
CA HIS A 325 -18.03 -7.92 -2.95
C HIS A 325 -17.16 -9.15 -3.21
N ALA A 326 -17.29 -10.18 -2.37
CA ALA A 326 -16.56 -11.43 -2.51
C ALA A 326 -16.85 -12.12 -3.85
N VAL A 327 -18.11 -12.18 -4.29
CA VAL A 327 -18.49 -12.69 -5.63
C VAL A 327 -17.86 -11.89 -6.76
N THR A 328 -17.79 -10.57 -6.62
CA THR A 328 -17.15 -9.73 -7.64
C THR A 328 -15.64 -9.95 -7.68
N CYS A 329 -15.00 -10.06 -6.52
CA CYS A 329 -13.59 -10.43 -6.42
C CYS A 329 -13.37 -11.78 -7.10
N LEU A 330 -14.12 -12.82 -6.77
CA LEU A 330 -14.02 -14.14 -7.40
C LEU A 330 -14.17 -14.09 -8.93
N ARG A 331 -15.08 -13.25 -9.45
CA ARG A 331 -15.20 -13.03 -10.90
C ARG A 331 -13.92 -12.46 -11.49
N LEU A 332 -13.36 -11.40 -10.88
CA LEU A 332 -12.09 -10.79 -11.34
C LEU A 332 -10.92 -11.79 -11.26
N LEU A 333 -10.87 -12.63 -10.23
CA LEU A 333 -9.88 -13.70 -10.08
C LEU A 333 -9.92 -14.68 -11.27
N PHE A 334 -11.12 -15.14 -11.64
CA PHE A 334 -11.30 -16.01 -12.80
C PHE A 334 -11.03 -15.30 -14.14
N GLU A 335 -11.34 -14.01 -14.26
CA GLU A 335 -11.01 -13.22 -15.45
C GLU A 335 -9.49 -13.09 -15.66
N MET A 336 -8.72 -12.91 -14.57
CA MET A 336 -7.26 -12.74 -14.63
C MET A 336 -6.51 -14.07 -14.80
N LEU A 337 -6.82 -15.09 -14.00
CA LEU A 337 -6.03 -16.33 -13.93
C LEU A 337 -6.72 -17.53 -14.58
N GLY A 338 -8.01 -17.46 -14.88
CA GLY A 338 -8.77 -18.56 -15.45
C GLY A 338 -8.66 -19.85 -14.62
N CYS A 339 -8.20 -20.93 -15.26
CA CYS A 339 -7.99 -22.22 -14.58
C CYS A 339 -6.72 -22.28 -13.72
N LYS A 340 -5.76 -21.37 -13.87
CA LYS A 340 -4.57 -21.37 -13.01
C LYS A 340 -4.92 -21.11 -11.55
N LEU A 341 -5.99 -20.34 -11.30
CA LEU A 341 -6.55 -20.13 -9.95
C LEU A 341 -6.79 -21.46 -9.21
N TRP A 342 -7.09 -22.53 -9.95
CA TRP A 342 -7.42 -23.85 -9.43
C TRP A 342 -6.19 -24.65 -9.03
N LEU A 343 -5.03 -24.31 -9.61
CA LEU A 343 -3.73 -24.88 -9.26
C LEU A 343 -3.09 -24.10 -8.10
N SER A 344 -3.40 -22.81 -7.98
CA SER A 344 -2.92 -21.92 -6.94
C SER A 344 -3.71 -21.99 -5.63
N SER A 345 -4.88 -22.64 -5.61
CA SER A 345 -5.69 -22.79 -4.40
C SER A 345 -5.19 -23.93 -3.51
N THR A 346 -5.04 -23.67 -2.21
CA THR A 346 -4.80 -24.68 -1.16
C THR A 346 -6.04 -25.55 -0.88
N LEU A 347 -7.21 -25.14 -1.38
CA LEU A 347 -8.47 -25.85 -1.18
C LEU A 347 -8.58 -27.13 -2.01
N SER A 348 -9.19 -28.15 -1.40
CA SER A 348 -9.52 -29.36 -2.16
C SER A 348 -10.54 -29.04 -3.27
N PRO A 349 -10.44 -29.69 -4.45
CA PRO A 349 -11.42 -29.54 -5.53
C PRO A 349 -12.87 -29.78 -5.09
N ASN A 350 -13.09 -30.60 -4.06
CA ASN A 350 -14.41 -30.85 -3.47
C ASN A 350 -14.92 -29.68 -2.62
N ALA A 351 -14.06 -29.04 -1.82
CA ALA A 351 -14.43 -27.84 -1.07
C ALA A 351 -14.81 -26.69 -2.02
N MET A 352 -14.00 -26.48 -3.06
CA MET A 352 -14.27 -25.47 -4.08
C MET A 352 -15.55 -25.75 -4.88
N ARG A 353 -15.78 -27.02 -5.26
CA ARG A 353 -17.05 -27.46 -5.86
C ARG A 353 -18.23 -27.20 -4.90
N ASN A 354 -18.10 -27.50 -3.61
CA ASN A 354 -19.18 -27.31 -2.65
C ASN A 354 -19.48 -25.83 -2.40
N THR A 355 -18.49 -24.94 -2.38
CA THR A 355 -18.69 -23.48 -2.32
C THR A 355 -19.38 -22.95 -3.59
N LEU A 356 -19.01 -23.44 -4.77
CA LEU A 356 -19.70 -23.11 -6.02
C LEU A 356 -21.12 -23.70 -6.08
N LEU A 357 -21.38 -24.81 -5.39
CA LEU A 357 -22.71 -25.38 -5.22
C LEU A 357 -23.52 -24.65 -4.12
N ALA A 358 -22.89 -24.03 -3.12
CA ALA A 358 -23.56 -23.20 -2.14
C ALA A 358 -24.07 -21.89 -2.76
N LEU A 359 -23.32 -21.30 -3.68
CA LEU A 359 -23.79 -20.24 -4.60
C LEU A 359 -25.05 -20.62 -5.41
N HIS A 360 -25.36 -21.92 -5.48
CA HIS A 360 -26.47 -22.50 -6.23
C HIS A 360 -27.74 -22.75 -5.39
N ASP A 361 -27.70 -22.60 -4.06
CA ASP A 361 -28.88 -22.82 -3.21
C ASP A 361 -29.34 -21.51 -2.51
N GLY A 362 -30.14 -20.71 -3.22
CA GLY A 362 -30.98 -19.62 -2.64
C GLY A 362 -30.61 -18.18 -3.07
N GLU A 363 -31.60 -17.40 -3.51
CA GLU A 363 -31.61 -15.92 -3.61
C GLU A 363 -30.83 -15.14 -4.71
N HIS A 364 -29.91 -15.72 -5.49
CA HIS A 364 -29.10 -14.94 -6.46
C HIS A 364 -29.23 -15.34 -7.96
N GLU A 365 -30.45 -15.34 -8.51
CA GLU A 365 -30.72 -15.67 -9.93
C GLU A 365 -29.99 -14.77 -10.95
N LYS A 366 -29.76 -13.49 -10.63
CA LYS A 366 -29.12 -12.54 -11.57
C LYS A 366 -27.64 -12.88 -11.72
N GLN A 367 -26.97 -13.24 -10.65
CA GLN A 367 -25.56 -13.64 -10.61
C GLN A 367 -25.38 -15.02 -11.24
N ARG A 368 -26.32 -15.96 -11.01
CA ARG A 368 -26.35 -17.26 -11.70
C ARG A 368 -26.42 -17.12 -13.22
N ARG A 369 -27.22 -16.18 -13.73
CA ARG A 369 -27.28 -15.85 -15.16
C ARG A 369 -25.96 -15.29 -15.70
N HIS A 370 -25.29 -14.41 -14.97
CA HIS A 370 -23.98 -13.88 -15.37
C HIS A 370 -22.89 -14.96 -15.35
N PHE A 371 -22.92 -15.86 -14.38
CA PHE A 371 -21.94 -16.95 -14.27
C PHE A 371 -22.16 -18.02 -15.35
N LEU A 372 -23.42 -18.39 -15.63
CA LEU A 372 -23.75 -19.25 -16.78
C LEU A 372 -23.34 -18.61 -18.10
N TYR A 373 -23.57 -17.30 -18.27
CA TYR A 373 -23.12 -16.55 -19.44
C TYR A 373 -21.59 -16.59 -19.57
N PHE A 374 -20.85 -16.39 -18.48
CA PHE A 374 -19.39 -16.51 -18.48
C PHE A 374 -18.94 -17.92 -18.92
N LEU A 375 -19.47 -18.97 -18.29
CA LEU A 375 -19.09 -20.35 -18.56
C LEU A 375 -19.47 -20.84 -19.97
N LEU A 376 -20.60 -20.38 -20.52
CA LEU A 376 -21.13 -20.82 -21.81
C LEU A 376 -20.71 -19.95 -23.00
N HIS A 377 -20.45 -18.65 -22.78
CA HIS A 377 -20.07 -17.72 -23.85
C HIS A 377 -18.62 -17.26 -23.78
N GLN A 378 -18.18 -16.78 -22.61
CA GLN A 378 -16.87 -16.11 -22.52
C GLN A 378 -15.72 -17.13 -22.46
N VAL A 379 -15.88 -18.21 -21.71
CA VAL A 379 -14.86 -19.27 -21.61
C VAL A 379 -14.64 -19.99 -22.95
N PRO A 380 -15.68 -20.40 -23.71
CA PRO A 380 -15.48 -21.07 -24.98
C PRO A 380 -14.94 -20.16 -26.10
N ALA A 381 -15.27 -18.87 -26.07
CA ALA A 381 -14.87 -17.89 -27.08
C ALA A 381 -13.46 -17.31 -26.87
N SER A 382 -12.90 -17.43 -25.67
CA SER A 382 -11.59 -16.86 -25.34
C SER A 382 -10.44 -17.83 -25.66
N SER A 383 -9.46 -17.32 -26.41
CA SER A 383 -8.21 -18.03 -26.73
C SER A 383 -7.34 -18.29 -25.49
N ASN A 384 -7.59 -17.60 -24.38
CA ASN A 384 -6.83 -17.72 -23.14
C ASN A 384 -7.13 -19.02 -22.38
N PHE A 385 -8.17 -19.77 -22.78
CA PHE A 385 -8.53 -21.03 -22.15
C PHE A 385 -8.12 -22.23 -23.00
N SER A 386 -7.57 -23.26 -22.34
CA SER A 386 -7.25 -24.54 -22.98
C SER A 386 -8.52 -25.26 -23.48
N ILE A 387 -8.37 -26.15 -24.46
CA ILE A 387 -9.49 -26.94 -25.00
C ILE A 387 -10.17 -27.76 -23.88
N LEU A 388 -9.39 -28.28 -22.93
CA LEU A 388 -9.91 -29.02 -21.79
C LEU A 388 -10.72 -28.12 -20.85
N THR A 389 -10.22 -26.92 -20.57
CA THR A 389 -10.91 -25.90 -19.77
C THR A 389 -12.25 -25.50 -20.37
N ARG A 390 -12.31 -25.30 -21.69
CA ARG A 390 -13.57 -24.98 -22.39
C ARG A 390 -14.60 -26.10 -22.24
N ARG A 391 -14.16 -27.37 -22.32
CA ARG A 391 -15.02 -28.53 -22.10
C ARG A 391 -15.50 -28.65 -20.66
N LEU A 392 -14.63 -28.43 -19.69
CA LEU A 392 -14.97 -28.45 -18.26
C LEU A 392 -15.94 -27.31 -17.90
N ALA A 393 -15.75 -26.11 -18.44
CA ALA A 393 -16.66 -24.99 -18.22
C ALA A 393 -18.08 -25.28 -18.73
N CYS A 394 -18.20 -25.90 -19.92
CA CYS A 394 -19.49 -26.37 -20.44
C CYS A 394 -20.10 -27.48 -19.56
N GLN A 395 -19.30 -28.43 -19.08
CA GLN A 395 -19.77 -29.47 -18.17
C GLN A 395 -20.27 -28.89 -16.84
N MET A 396 -19.56 -27.90 -16.28
CA MET A 396 -19.99 -27.19 -15.09
C MET A 396 -21.28 -26.42 -15.32
N ALA A 397 -21.41 -25.72 -16.45
CA ALA A 397 -22.66 -25.04 -16.81
C ALA A 397 -23.84 -26.02 -16.92
N LEU A 398 -23.63 -27.18 -17.53
CA LEU A 398 -24.65 -28.24 -17.62
C LEU A 398 -25.02 -28.81 -16.25
N LEU A 399 -24.04 -29.01 -15.36
CA LEU A 399 -24.28 -29.45 -13.99
C LEU A 399 -25.04 -28.41 -13.16
N ILE A 400 -24.77 -27.12 -13.38
CA ILE A 400 -25.50 -25.99 -12.77
C ILE A 400 -26.97 -26.00 -13.23
N VAL A 401 -27.23 -26.26 -14.52
CA VAL A 401 -28.60 -26.37 -15.05
C VAL A 401 -29.32 -27.63 -14.54
N HIS A 402 -28.64 -28.77 -14.49
CA HIS A 402 -29.25 -30.05 -14.12
C HIS A 402 -29.61 -30.19 -12.63
N ARG A 403 -28.94 -29.46 -11.72
CA ARG A 403 -29.09 -29.64 -10.27
C ARG A 403 -30.12 -28.74 -9.58
N GLY A 404 -31.01 -28.06 -10.32
CA GLY A 404 -32.09 -27.34 -9.63
C GLY A 404 -32.80 -26.28 -10.45
N TYR A 405 -33.20 -26.58 -11.68
CA TYR A 405 -34.14 -25.75 -12.40
C TYR A 405 -35.52 -26.42 -12.42
N LYS A 406 -36.49 -25.87 -11.67
CA LYS A 406 -37.90 -26.02 -12.01
C LYS A 406 -38.31 -24.74 -12.72
N MET A 407 -38.29 -24.77 -14.05
CA MET A 407 -38.97 -23.75 -14.85
C MET A 407 -40.46 -23.77 -14.54
N SER A 408 -40.96 -22.72 -13.90
CA SER A 408 -42.39 -22.45 -13.83
C SER A 408 -42.61 -20.94 -14.04
N PRO A 409 -43.05 -20.50 -15.24
CA PRO A 409 -43.47 -21.30 -16.39
C PRO A 409 -42.32 -21.79 -17.30
N PRO A 410 -42.56 -22.83 -18.12
CA PRO A 410 -41.55 -23.51 -18.93
C PRO A 410 -41.34 -22.84 -20.28
N CYS A 411 -40.56 -21.77 -20.33
CA CYS A 411 -39.94 -21.30 -21.57
C CYS A 411 -38.79 -20.35 -21.24
N PRO A 412 -37.59 -20.50 -21.83
CA PRO A 412 -36.72 -19.35 -21.99
C PRO A 412 -37.44 -18.35 -22.91
N PRO A 413 -37.13 -17.04 -22.86
CA PRO A 413 -37.67 -16.09 -23.83
C PRO A 413 -37.53 -16.68 -25.23
N PHE A 414 -38.62 -16.76 -25.99
CA PHE A 414 -38.69 -17.35 -27.33
C PHE A 414 -37.54 -16.86 -28.25
N GLU A 415 -37.06 -15.65 -27.97
CA GLU A 415 -35.92 -14.98 -28.58
C GLU A 415 -34.60 -15.76 -28.48
N CYS A 416 -34.40 -16.60 -27.47
CA CYS A 416 -33.14 -17.34 -27.25
C CYS A 416 -33.20 -18.82 -27.69
N ALA A 417 -34.34 -19.31 -28.21
CA ALA A 417 -34.52 -20.73 -28.57
C ALA A 417 -33.51 -21.23 -29.62
N HIS A 418 -33.06 -20.35 -30.52
CA HIS A 418 -32.08 -20.65 -31.56
C HIS A 418 -30.65 -20.89 -31.01
N MET A 419 -30.35 -20.43 -29.79
CA MET A 419 -29.02 -20.55 -29.18
C MET A 419 -28.77 -21.92 -28.54
N TRP A 420 -29.82 -22.58 -28.07
CA TRP A 420 -29.73 -23.88 -27.39
C TRP A 420 -29.85 -25.06 -28.36
N TYR A 421 -30.54 -24.85 -29.48
CA TYR A 421 -30.81 -25.89 -30.48
C TYR A 421 -29.52 -26.41 -31.17
N VAL A 422 -28.58 -25.52 -31.49
CA VAL A 422 -27.31 -25.88 -32.14
C VAL A 422 -26.38 -26.64 -31.18
N VAL A 423 -26.35 -26.25 -29.91
CA VAL A 423 -25.52 -26.89 -28.88
C VAL A 423 -26.05 -28.28 -28.51
N LEU A 424 -27.37 -28.44 -28.39
CA LEU A 424 -28.02 -29.74 -28.14
C LEU A 424 -27.84 -30.72 -29.31
N LEU A 425 -27.94 -30.26 -30.56
CA LEU A 425 -27.69 -31.09 -31.75
C LEU A 425 -26.22 -31.53 -31.85
N SER A 426 -25.28 -30.65 -31.52
CA SER A 426 -23.85 -30.97 -31.52
C SER A 426 -23.44 -31.99 -30.44
N LEU A 427 -24.21 -32.10 -29.36
CA LEU A 427 -24.00 -33.10 -28.29
C LEU A 427 -24.63 -34.46 -28.64
N LEU A 428 -25.73 -34.47 -29.39
CA LEU A 428 -26.37 -35.70 -29.89
C LEU A 428 -25.59 -36.33 -31.06
N SER A 429 -24.89 -35.54 -31.87
CA SER A 429 -24.01 -36.04 -32.95
C SER A 429 -22.66 -36.59 -32.48
N VAL A 430 -22.40 -36.60 -31.16
CA VAL A 430 -21.24 -37.26 -30.56
C VAL A 430 -21.62 -38.62 -29.94
N TRP A 431 -22.91 -38.98 -30.01
CA TRP A 431 -23.45 -40.25 -29.53
C TRP A 431 -24.14 -41.10 -30.64
N VAL A 432 -23.76 -40.86 -31.90
CA VAL A 432 -23.80 -41.80 -33.05
C VAL A 432 -22.50 -41.60 -33.81
#